data_AF-A0AB37CSN5-F1
#
_entry.id   AF-A0AB37CSN5-F1
#
_cell.length_a   1.000
_cell.length_b   1.000
_cell.length_c   1.000
_cell.angle_alpha   90.00
_cell.angle_beta   90.00
_cell.angle_gamma   90.00
#
_symmetry.space_group_name_H-M   'P 1'
#
loop_
_entity.id
_entity.type
_entity.pdbx_description
1 polymer ?
#
loop_
_entity_poly.entity_id
_entity_poly.type
_entity_poly.pdbx_seq_one_letter_code
_entity_poly.pdbx_strand_id
1 'polypeptide(L)' 'MQVMIIVYESGKVEHTCNLLADINKKGEVTNLYDYSGNELNINFLSNEVYYKKIWWQFSPKVENL' A
#
# COMPACT_ATOMS: atom_id res chain seq x y z
N MET A 1 5.15 4.42 -12.11
CA MET A 1 6.16 3.35 -11.98
C MET A 1 5.62 2.38 -10.96
N GLN A 2 5.84 1.07 -11.14
CA GLN A 2 5.40 0.10 -10.15
C GLN A 2 6.57 -0.26 -9.24
N VAL A 3 6.32 -0.27 -7.94
CA VAL A 3 7.27 -0.65 -6.89
C VAL A 3 6.59 -1.61 -5.91
N MET A 4 7.38 -2.21 -5.03
CA MET A 4 6.86 -2.99 -3.91
C MET A 4 7.03 -2.19 -2.63
N ILE A 5 5.98 -2.06 -1.83
CA ILE A 5 6.01 -1.36 -0.55
C ILE A 5 5.66 -2.31 0.59
N ILE A 6 6.19 -2.02 1.77
CA ILE A 6 5.78 -2.66 3.01
C ILE A 6 4.54 -1.93 3.54
N VAL A 7 3.55 -2.70 3.96
CA VAL A 7 2.36 -2.22 4.68
C VAL A 7 2.29 -2.88 6.05
N TYR A 8 1.72 -2.17 7.03
CA TYR A 8 1.63 -2.58 8.43
C TYR A 8 0.17 -2.81 8.79
N GLU A 9 -0.15 -3.77 9.66
CA GLU A 9 -1.52 -3.93 10.12
C GLU A 9 -2.02 -2.66 10.81
N SER A 10 -3.22 -2.19 10.44
CA SER A 10 -3.76 -0.94 10.96
C SER A 10 -4.09 -1.07 12.45
N GLY A 11 -3.65 -0.10 13.25
CA GLY A 11 -3.86 -0.09 14.70
C GLY A 11 -3.04 -1.11 15.49
N LYS A 12 -2.24 -1.96 14.82
CA LYS A 12 -1.35 -2.95 15.46
C LYS A 12 -0.06 -3.10 14.64
N VAL A 13 1.10 -2.76 15.21
CA VAL A 13 2.39 -2.93 14.49
C VAL A 13 2.96 -4.35 14.67
N GLU A 14 2.08 -5.36 14.68
CA GLU A 14 2.47 -6.77 14.92
C GLU A 14 2.84 -7.49 13.62
N HIS A 15 2.24 -7.08 12.51
CA HIS A 15 2.37 -7.75 11.22
C HIS A 15 2.70 -6.78 10.09
N THR A 16 3.45 -7.28 9.12
CA THR A 16 3.74 -6.59 7.86
C THR A 16 3.47 -7.51 6.69
N CYS A 17 3.16 -6.93 5.53
CA CYS A 17 3.24 -7.62 4.26
C CYS A 17 3.71 -6.67 3.16
N ASN A 18 4.09 -7.23 2.01
CA ASN A 18 4.44 -6.45 0.85
C ASN A 18 3.26 -6.40 -0.13
N LEU A 19 3.06 -5.27 -0.77
CA LEU A 19 2.08 -5.07 -1.84
C LEU A 19 2.76 -4.37 -3.03
N LEU A 20 2.23 -4.59 -4.23
CA LEU A 20 2.63 -3.83 -5.40
C LEU A 20 1.93 -2.46 -5.34
N ALA A 21 2.66 -1.40 -5.67
CA ALA A 21 2.17 -0.04 -5.64
C ALA A 21 2.52 0.67 -6.94
N ASP A 22 1.53 1.30 -7.55
CA ASP A 22 1.80 2.30 -8.57
C ASP A 22 2.05 3.64 -7.91
N ILE A 23 3.09 4.31 -8.38
CA ILE A 23 3.52 5.63 -7.92
C ILE A 23 3.65 6.62 -9.07
N ASN A 24 3.30 7.87 -8.81
CA ASN A 24 3.46 8.96 -9.76
C ASN A 24 4.88 9.54 -9.76
N LYS A 25 5.14 10.57 -10.60
CA LYS A 25 6.46 11.21 -10.74
C LYS A 25 6.97 11.90 -9.46
N LYS A 26 6.11 12.10 -8.46
CA LYS A 26 6.46 12.67 -7.15
C LYS A 26 6.69 11.59 -6.08
N GLY A 27 6.57 10.30 -6.45
CA GLY A 27 6.64 9.17 -5.52
C GLY A 27 5.37 8.95 -4.72
N GLU A 28 4.26 9.62 -5.05
CA GLU A 28 2.98 9.44 -4.36
C GLU A 28 2.31 8.14 -4.84
N VAL A 29 1.83 7.32 -3.92
CA VAL A 29 1.10 6.08 -4.19
C VAL A 29 -0.26 6.45 -4.78
N THR A 30 -0.58 5.90 -5.95
CA THR A 30 -1.86 6.13 -6.64
C THR A 30 -2.75 4.90 -6.61
N ASN A 31 -2.16 3.70 -6.64
CA ASN A 31 -2.89 2.42 -6.60
C ASN A 31 -2.04 1.35 -5.90
N LEU A 32 -2.71 0.30 -5.42
CA LEU A 32 -2.12 -0.86 -4.75
C LEU A 32 -2.73 -2.13 -5.33
N TYR A 33 -1.91 -3.17 -5.46
CA TYR A 33 -2.29 -4.43 -6.08
C TYR A 33 -1.82 -5.61 -5.22
N ASP A 34 -2.58 -6.70 -5.29
CA ASP A 34 -2.09 -7.99 -4.84
C ASP A 34 -1.07 -8.59 -5.82
N TYR A 35 -0.49 -9.73 -5.44
CA TYR A 35 0.50 -10.43 -6.27
C TYR A 35 -0.05 -11.04 -7.56
N SER A 36 -1.38 -11.07 -7.73
CA SER A 36 -2.03 -11.50 -8.97
C SER A 36 -2.32 -10.30 -9.90
N GLY A 37 -1.95 -9.08 -9.48
CA GLY A 37 -2.22 -7.85 -10.22
C GLY A 37 -3.64 -7.32 -10.05
N ASN A 38 -4.42 -7.83 -9.08
CA ASN A 38 -5.74 -7.29 -8.81
C ASN A 38 -5.60 -5.99 -8.01
N GLU A 39 -6.29 -4.95 -8.46
CA GLU A 39 -6.34 -3.67 -7.74
C GLU A 39 -7.09 -3.82 -6.42
N LEU A 40 -6.53 -3.24 -5.35
CA LEU A 40 -7.06 -3.29 -4.01
C LEU A 40 -7.83 -2.01 -3.67
N ASN A 41 -8.80 -2.13 -2.76
CA ASN A 41 -9.57 -0.99 -2.29
C ASN A 41 -8.73 -0.16 -1.30
N ILE A 42 -8.50 1.12 -1.63
CA ILE A 42 -7.70 2.06 -0.86
C ILE A 42 -8.59 3.14 -0.25
N ASN A 43 -8.35 3.43 1.03
CA ASN A 43 -8.80 4.64 1.70
C ASN A 43 -7.64 5.62 1.86
N PHE A 44 -7.57 6.63 0.99
CA PHE A 44 -6.53 7.67 1.05
C PHE A 44 -6.71 8.66 2.22
N LEU A 45 -7.88 8.74 2.85
CA LEU A 45 -8.06 9.60 4.02
C LEU A 45 -7.31 9.05 5.24
N SER A 46 -7.24 7.72 5.37
CA SER A 46 -6.54 7.02 6.45
C SER A 46 -5.23 6.36 6.00
N ASN A 47 -4.89 6.42 4.71
CA ASN A 47 -3.79 5.66 4.08
C ASN A 47 -3.87 4.17 4.39
N GLU A 48 -5.06 3.59 4.22
CA GLU A 48 -5.32 2.17 4.46
C GLU A 48 -5.71 1.43 3.18
N VAL A 49 -5.37 0.16 3.12
CA VAL A 49 -5.76 -0.76 2.04
C VAL A 49 -6.33 -2.05 2.64
N TYR A 50 -7.42 -2.55 2.07
CA TYR A 50 -8.02 -3.79 2.53
C TYR A 50 -7.46 -4.99 1.75
N TYR A 51 -6.78 -5.90 2.46
CA TYR A 51 -6.19 -7.09 1.85
C TYR A 51 -6.21 -8.28 2.82
N LYS A 52 -6.59 -9.46 2.31
CA LYS A 52 -6.71 -10.71 3.11
C LYS A 52 -7.50 -10.55 4.41
N LYS A 53 -8.60 -9.80 4.35
CA LYS A 53 -9.49 -9.50 5.48
C LYS A 53 -8.87 -8.66 6.59
N ILE A 54 -7.77 -7.97 6.31
CA ILE A 54 -7.06 -7.09 7.24
C ILE A 54 -6.95 -5.70 6.60
N TRP A 55 -7.11 -4.66 7.40
CA TRP A 55 -6.77 -3.30 7.01
C TRP A 55 -5.29 -3.07 7.25
N TRP A 56 -4.58 -2.66 6.21
CA TRP A 56 -3.15 -2.37 6.27
C TRP A 56 -2.91 -0.89 6.04
N GLN A 57 -2.08 -0.26 6.86
CA GLN A 57 -1.59 1.10 6.64
C GLN A 57 -0.36 1.09 5.74
N PHE A 58 -0.31 2.06 4.82
CA PHE A 58 0.82 2.27 3.92
C PHE A 58 1.32 3.72 4.01
N SER A 59 2.57 3.95 3.62
CA SER A 59 3.10 5.30 3.47
C SER A 59 2.59 5.90 2.14
N PRO A 60 1.91 7.05 2.14
CA PRO A 60 1.33 7.65 0.92
C PRO A 60 2.39 8.13 -0.08
N LYS A 61 3.64 8.26 0.37
CA LYS A 61 4.77 8.66 -0.46
C LYS A 61 5.94 7.71 -0.22
N VAL A 62 6.50 7.21 -1.30
CA VAL A 62 7.74 6.42 -1.29
C VAL A 62 8.89 7.39 -1.49
N GLU A 63 9.75 7.52 -0.48
CA GLU A 63 10.95 8.36 -0.53
C GLU A 63 12.12 7.60 -1.18
N ASN A 64 13.05 8.34 -1.81
CA ASN A 64 14.30 7.82 -2.40
C ASN A 64 14.14 6.81 -3.56
N LEU A 65 13.36 7.18 -4.58
CA LEU A 65 13.27 6.45 -5.85
C LEU A 65 14.30 6.92 -6.88
#